data_AF-K9VUM8-F1
#
_entry.id   AF-K9VUM8-F1
#
_cell.length_a   1.000
_cell.length_b   1.000
_cell.length_c   1.000
_cell.angle_alpha   90.00
_cell.angle_beta   90.00
_cell.angle_gamma   90.00
#
_symmetry.space_group_name_H-M   'P 1'
#
loop_
_entity.id
_entity.type
_entity.pdbx_description
1 polymer ?
#
loop_
_entity_poly.entity_id
_entity_poly.type
_entity_poly.pdbx_seq_one_letter_code
_entity_poly.pdbx_strand_id
1 'polypeptide(L)' 'MNLTNYNFNGFTINLYVDEQGDWLAHFAEMPNISAFADTPQQALEELKLAWELVKEGYQEKGKEIPIAPERKKFSSTL' A
#
# COMPACT_ATOMS: atom_id res chain seq x y z
N MET A 1 -1.92 6.26 19.85
CA MET A 1 -1.30 5.26 18.94
C MET A 1 -0.49 6.04 17.92
N ASN A 2 0.82 5.74 17.77
CA ASN A 2 1.74 6.53 16.94
C ASN A 2 1.92 5.89 15.56
N LEU A 3 1.56 6.63 14.51
CA LEU A 3 1.67 6.30 13.07
C LEU A 3 3.13 6.35 12.55
N THR A 4 4.12 5.93 13.34
CA THR A 4 5.51 6.33 13.12
C THR A 4 6.35 5.45 12.19
N ASN A 5 5.78 4.56 11.36
CA ASN A 5 6.56 4.01 10.25
C ASN A 5 5.72 3.30 9.17
N TYR A 6 5.27 4.05 8.17
CA TYR A 6 4.89 3.45 6.89
C TYR A 6 6.06 3.61 5.92
N ASN A 7 6.74 2.52 5.59
CA ASN A 7 7.49 2.44 4.35
C ASN A 7 7.15 1.12 3.66
N PHE A 8 6.07 1.15 2.90
CA PHE A 8 5.60 0.08 2.03
C PHE A 8 6.50 -0.03 0.81
N ASN A 9 7.80 -0.23 1.03
CA ASN A 9 8.82 -0.42 -0.01
C ASN A 9 8.80 0.67 -1.11
N GLY A 10 8.42 1.90 -0.74
CA GLY A 10 8.32 3.06 -1.64
C GLY A 10 7.03 3.15 -2.46
N PHE A 11 6.07 2.23 -2.31
CA PHE A 11 4.83 2.22 -3.08
C PHE A 11 3.94 3.42 -2.76
N THR A 12 3.23 3.90 -3.78
CA THR A 12 2.23 4.95 -3.59
C THR A 12 0.94 4.31 -3.08
N ILE A 13 0.38 4.84 -2.00
CA ILE A 13 -0.90 4.35 -1.46
C ILE A 13 -1.99 5.31 -1.91
N ASN A 14 -2.99 4.77 -2.58
CA ASN A 14 -4.24 5.46 -2.83
C ASN A 14 -5.25 5.08 -1.77
N LEU A 15 -6.05 6.06 -1.36
CA LEU A 15 -7.08 5.91 -0.34
C LEU A 15 -8.38 6.53 -0.86
N TYR A 16 -9.43 5.75 -0.95
CA TYR A 16 -10.75 6.15 -1.45
C TYR A 16 -11.82 5.85 -0.40
N VAL A 17 -12.90 6.62 -0.44
CA VAL A 17 -14.12 6.31 0.29
C VAL A 17 -15.19 5.94 -0.74
N ASP A 18 -15.94 4.87 -0.48
CA ASP A 18 -17.04 4.44 -1.35
C ASP A 18 -18.37 5.12 -1.01
N GLU A 19 -19.44 4.77 -1.72
CA GLU A 19 -20.78 5.35 -1.52
C GLU A 19 -21.42 4.97 -0.17
N GLN A 20 -20.93 3.91 0.48
CA GLN A 20 -21.40 3.43 1.78
C GLN A 20 -20.58 4.01 2.94
N GLY A 21 -19.47 4.69 2.65
CA GLY A 21 -18.58 5.29 3.62
C GLY A 21 -17.39 4.41 4.01
N ASP A 22 -17.23 3.26 3.36
CA ASP A 22 -16.11 2.36 3.60
C ASP A 22 -14.85 2.86 2.89
N TRP A 23 -13.71 2.67 3.54
CA TRP A 23 -12.42 3.11 3.06
C TRP A 23 -11.67 1.99 2.36
N LEU A 24 -11.26 2.24 1.11
CA LEU A 24 -10.40 1.37 0.31
C LEU A 24 -8.98 1.93 0.26
N ALA A 25 -8.01 1.16 0.73
CA ALA A 25 -6.59 1.43 0.56
C ALA A 25 -5.95 0.43 -0.42
N HIS A 26 -5.11 0.89 -1.36
CA HIS A 26 -4.35 -0.01 -2.24
C HIS A 26 -3.01 0.60 -2.71
N PHE A 27 -2.07 -0.23 -3.16
CA PHE A 27 -0.87 0.28 -3.85
C PHE A 27 -1.21 0.68 -5.28
N ALA A 28 -0.80 1.89 -5.70
CA ALA A 28 -1.04 2.39 -7.05
C ALA A 28 -0.38 1.48 -8.10
N GLU A 29 0.81 0.98 -7.81
CA GLU A 29 1.60 0.13 -8.70
C GLU A 29 1.19 -1.35 -8.63
N MET A 30 0.47 -1.76 -7.58
CA MET A 30 -0.05 -3.13 -7.39
C MET A 30 -1.50 -3.10 -6.85
N PRO A 31 -2.50 -2.73 -7.68
CA PRO A 31 -3.87 -2.54 -7.21
C PRO A 31 -4.55 -3.81 -6.67
N ASN A 32 -3.99 -4.98 -6.98
CA ASN A 32 -4.43 -6.27 -6.44
C ASN A 32 -4.06 -6.47 -4.96
N ILE A 33 -3.23 -5.60 -4.39
CA ILE A 33 -2.95 -5.57 -2.96
C ILE A 33 -3.71 -4.38 -2.38
N SER A 34 -4.83 -4.71 -1.75
CA SER A 34 -5.82 -3.76 -1.28
C SER A 34 -6.42 -4.22 0.04
N ALA A 35 -7.01 -3.27 0.78
CA ALA A 35 -7.79 -3.55 1.96
C ALA A 35 -8.97 -2.57 2.10
N PHE A 36 -10.02 -3.03 2.77
CA PHE A 36 -11.22 -2.24 3.08
C PHE A 36 -11.43 -2.18 4.59
N ALA A 37 -11.90 -1.03 5.09
CA ALA A 37 -12.35 -0.90 6.47
C ALA A 37 -13.25 0.32 6.68
N ASP A 38 -13.92 0.38 7.83
CA ASP A 38 -14.83 1.48 8.19
C ASP A 38 -14.12 2.84 8.38
N THR A 39 -12.81 2.83 8.61
CA THR A 39 -12.02 4.05 8.84
C THR A 39 -10.75 4.07 7.99
N PRO A 40 -10.24 5.27 7.63
CA PRO A 40 -9.05 5.36 6.80
C PRO A 40 -7.82 4.75 7.49
N GLN A 41 -7.75 4.85 8.82
CA GLN A 41 -6.66 4.27 9.61
C GLN A 41 -6.72 2.75 9.59
N GLN A 42 -7.90 2.16 9.80
CA GLN A 42 -8.06 0.70 9.74
C GLN A 42 -7.73 0.17 8.34
N ALA A 43 -8.15 0.86 7.28
CA ALA A 43 -7.84 0.44 5.91
C ALA A 43 -6.32 0.41 5.65
N LEU A 44 -5.56 1.35 6.22
CA LEU A 44 -4.09 1.36 6.14
C LEU A 44 -3.44 0.25 6.99
N GLU A 45 -4.00 -0.07 8.15
CA GLU A 45 -3.55 -1.18 9.01
C GLU A 45 -3.79 -2.54 8.34
N GLU A 46 -4.96 -2.72 7.72
CA GLU A 46 -5.29 -3.92 6.95
C GLU A 46 -4.43 -4.03 5.68
N LEU A 47 -4.17 -2.91 4.98
CA LEU A 47 -3.25 -2.91 3.84
C LEU A 47 -1.83 -3.32 4.26
N LYS A 48 -1.39 -2.91 5.45
CA LYS A 48 -0.12 -3.37 6.03
C LYS A 48 -0.12 -4.87 6.24
N LEU A 49 -1.17 -5.43 6.83
CA LEU A 49 -1.27 -6.87 7.01
C LEU A 49 -1.25 -7.62 5.67
N ALA A 50 -2.01 -7.15 4.69
CA ALA A 50 -2.01 -7.72 3.34
C ALA A 50 -0.62 -7.69 2.71
N TRP A 51 0.14 -6.61 2.90
CA TRP A 51 1.52 -6.51 2.41
C TRP A 51 2.49 -7.48 3.08
N GLU A 52 2.39 -7.67 4.40
CA GLU A 52 3.20 -8.67 5.11
C GLU A 52 2.94 -10.09 4.58
N LEU A 53 1.66 -10.47 4.39
CA LEU A 53 1.29 -11.78 3.83
C LEU A 53 1.82 -11.99 2.40
N VAL A 54 1.81 -10.94 1.58
CA VAL A 54 2.41 -10.99 0.24
C VAL A 54 3.91 -11.24 0.33
N LYS A 55 4.63 -10.51 1.21
CA LYS A 55 6.08 -10.68 1.40
C LYS A 55 6.44 -12.10 1.86
N GLU A 56 5.67 -12.68 2.78
CA GLU A 56 5.84 -14.07 3.20
C GLU A 56 5.78 -15.02 1.99
N GLY A 57 4.77 -14.87 1.12
CA GLY A 57 4.64 -15.68 -0.09
C GLY A 57 5.77 -15.50 -1.12
N TYR A 58 6.45 -14.34 -1.15
CA TYR A 58 7.67 -14.14 -1.93
C TYR A 58 8.87 -14.86 -1.30
N GLN A 59 9.03 -14.73 0.01
CA GLN A 59 10.12 -15.36 0.77
C GLN A 59 10.06 -16.90 0.69
N GLU A 60 8.88 -17.49 0.84
CA GLU A 60 8.67 -18.95 0.70
C GLU A 60 9.07 -19.50 -0.67
N LYS A 61 8.98 -18.66 -1.71
CA LYS A 61 9.33 -19.01 -3.09
C LYS A 61 10.78 -18.65 -3.44
N GLY A 62 11.56 -18.15 -2.48
CA GLY A 62 12.92 -17.66 -2.71
C GLY A 62 12.99 -16.47 -3.68
N LYS A 63 11.92 -15.66 -3.74
CA LYS A 63 11.84 -14.47 -4.61
C LYS A 63 12.14 -13.20 -3.83
N GLU A 64 12.68 -12.20 -4.53
CA GLU A 64 12.93 -10.88 -3.98
C GLU A 64 11.63 -10.11 -3.75
N ILE A 65 11.53 -9.46 -2.60
CA ILE A 65 10.37 -8.60 -2.25
C ILE A 65 10.36 -7.39 -3.19
N PRO A 66 9.22 -7.08 -3.83
CA PRO A 66 9.18 -5.96 -4.76
C PRO A 66 9.38 -4.62 -4.05
N ILE A 67 10.06 -3.71 -4.74
CA ILE A 67 10.21 -2.30 -4.38
C ILE A 67 9.52 -1.46 -5.43
N ALA A 68 9.01 -0.30 -5.03
CA ALA A 68 8.34 0.58 -5.97
C ALA A 68 9.33 1.08 -7.04
N PRO A 69 8.88 1.20 -8.30
CA PRO A 69 9.68 1.85 -9.33
C PRO A 69 10.02 3.26 -8.85
N GLU A 70 11.28 3.67 -8.99
CA GLU A 70 11.69 5.02 -8.61
C GLU A 70 10.73 6.04 -9.22
N ARG A 71 10.14 6.90 -8.38
CA ARG A 71 9.35 8.03 -8.86
C ARG A 71 10.26 8.79 -9.82
N LYS A 72 10.00 8.70 -11.13
CA LYS A 72 10.60 9.60 -12.11
C LYS A 72 10.35 10.99 -11.55
N LYS A 73 11.41 11.67 -11.13
CA LYS A 73 11.34 13.05 -10.66
C LYS A 73 10.67 13.82 -11.79
N PHE A 74 9.39 14.16 -11.63
CA PHE A 74 8.76 15.16 -12.46
C PHE A 74 9.43 16.47 -12.09
N SER A 75 10.57 16.77 -12.74
CA SER A 75 11.08 18.12 -12.83
C SER A 75 10.05 18.87 -13.67
N SER A 76 9.15 19.58 -13.00
CA SER A 76 8.33 20.59 -13.65
C SER A 76 9.26 21.67 -14.18
N THR A 77 9.74 21.51 -15.40
CA THR A 77 10.23 22.65 -16.18
C THR A 77 8.96 23.30 -16.74
N LEU A 78 8.46 24.30 -16.00
CA LEU A 78 7.61 25.35 -16.55
C LEU A 78 8.53 26.44 -17.13
#